data_AF-A0A1G6B4L9-F1
#
_entry.id   AF-A0A1G6B4L9-F1
#
_cell.length_a   1.000
_cell.length_b   1.000
_cell.length_c   1.000
_cell.angle_alpha   90.00
_cell.angle_beta   90.00
_cell.angle_gamma   90.00
#
_symmetry.space_group_name_H-M   'P 1'
#
loop_
_entity.id
_entity.type
_entity.pdbx_description
1 polymer ?
#
loop_
_entity_poly.entity_id
_entity_poly.type
_entity_poly.pdbx_seq_one_letter_code
_entity_poly.pdbx_strand_id
1 'polypeptide(L)'
;MNTFDRINREEFLKPEYRDDWYVDERMKAIWYSQLEMICEVNKICEKHQIKWFIAHGTLLGAVRHGGFIPWDDDIDINMPREDYERFRKIANEELKAPFFFQCSENESDYFLGFGRIRDERGTDCFLADCNKAINNGIYMDIFPMDDVIEDEKKRYKQSKKIEKYRRLNYASIYAKTNRAFYEVRPLQWWWYCIRARFLQKLYGKQYLIEQFNRACQLGNHKGGIRSAIHCLRTNYECCYWYKEDYEKLTKLSFEGLMMPAPAGYKRCLEIKWKDYMALPPVHERGYKHVEHIIDPFVSYKEFPFERFTDFPKYNRERELILYAAGTACEDFLKRYGKNYPIRYIVDGNPDKVGTIFHGCRVISFEQLKEDIKQAKNCQILITSMYYQEIGQQLDNIGLTEHYVFIRDRRYECN
;
A
#
# COMPACT_ATOMS: atom_id res chain seq x y z
N MET A 1 22.08 -25.06 4.16
CA MET A 1 20.66 -24.95 3.77
C MET A 1 20.06 -23.79 4.53
N ASN A 2 19.59 -22.78 3.81
CA ASN A 2 18.88 -21.66 4.41
C ASN A 2 17.60 -22.21 5.05
N THR A 3 17.17 -21.68 6.20
CA THR A 3 15.93 -22.11 6.86
C THR A 3 14.71 -21.96 5.95
N PHE A 4 14.76 -21.01 5.02
CA PHE A 4 13.75 -20.81 3.99
C PHE A 4 13.64 -21.96 2.99
N ASP A 5 14.76 -22.62 2.62
CA ASP A 5 14.76 -23.73 1.63
C ASP A 5 13.94 -24.94 2.11
N ARG A 6 13.51 -24.94 3.38
CA ARG A 6 12.66 -25.96 3.99
C ARG A 6 11.17 -25.67 3.81
N ILE A 7 10.79 -24.47 3.41
CA ILE A 7 9.40 -24.09 3.16
C ILE A 7 9.05 -24.57 1.74
N ASN A 8 8.27 -25.64 1.65
CA ASN A 8 7.76 -26.10 0.36
C ASN A 8 6.67 -25.13 -0.13
N ARG A 9 6.87 -24.51 -1.30
CA ARG A 9 5.94 -23.52 -1.86
C ARG A 9 4.54 -24.08 -2.08
N GLU A 10 4.42 -25.25 -2.72
CA GLU A 10 3.12 -25.85 -3.03
C GLU A 10 2.33 -26.20 -1.78
N GLU A 11 3.02 -26.62 -0.72
CA GLU A 11 2.40 -26.87 0.57
C GLU A 11 2.02 -25.57 1.29
N PHE A 12 2.89 -24.56 1.26
CA PHE A 12 2.65 -23.27 1.91
C PHE A 12 1.48 -22.52 1.27
N LEU A 13 1.26 -22.62 -0.04
CA LEU A 13 0.18 -21.92 -0.74
C LEU A 13 -1.22 -22.47 -0.43
N LYS A 14 -1.34 -23.66 0.19
CA LYS A 14 -2.65 -24.23 0.51
C LYS A 14 -3.42 -23.31 1.46
N PRO A 15 -4.70 -23.01 1.14
CA PRO A 15 -5.56 -22.25 2.05
C PRO A 15 -5.67 -22.92 3.41
N GLU A 16 -5.79 -22.10 4.46
CA GLU A 16 -5.92 -22.59 5.84
C GLU A 16 -6.87 -21.71 6.66
N TYR A 17 -7.37 -22.26 7.76
CA TYR A 17 -8.01 -21.46 8.80
C TYR A 17 -7.01 -21.15 9.92
N ARG A 18 -6.88 -19.86 10.26
CA ARG A 18 -6.04 -19.38 11.37
C ARG A 18 -6.87 -18.43 12.23
N ASP A 19 -7.09 -18.78 13.50
CA ASP A 19 -7.93 -18.00 14.45
C ASP A 19 -9.32 -17.66 13.89
N ASP A 20 -10.01 -18.67 13.36
CA ASP A 20 -11.33 -18.59 12.70
C ASP A 20 -11.37 -17.69 11.46
N TRP A 21 -10.21 -17.30 10.92
CA TRP A 21 -10.08 -16.56 9.67
C TRP A 21 -9.64 -17.48 8.54
N TYR A 22 -10.36 -17.45 7.42
CA TYR A 22 -9.97 -18.17 6.20
C TYR A 22 -8.90 -17.38 5.45
N VAL A 23 -7.69 -17.94 5.39
CA VAL A 23 -6.58 -17.40 4.60
C VAL A 23 -6.56 -18.13 3.28
N ASP A 24 -6.85 -17.41 2.20
CA ASP A 24 -6.88 -17.97 0.85
C ASP A 24 -5.48 -18.12 0.23
N GLU A 25 -5.41 -18.79 -0.91
CA GLU A 25 -4.16 -19.03 -1.64
C GLU A 25 -3.46 -17.74 -2.07
N ARG A 26 -4.21 -16.66 -2.35
CA ARG A 26 -3.65 -15.36 -2.75
C ARG A 26 -2.89 -14.73 -1.59
N MET A 27 -3.48 -14.69 -0.39
CA MET A 27 -2.79 -14.22 0.80
C MET A 27 -1.55 -15.06 1.11
N LYS A 28 -1.65 -16.39 1.02
CA LYS A 28 -0.49 -17.28 1.21
C LYS A 28 0.61 -17.03 0.18
N ALA A 29 0.28 -16.69 -1.07
CA ALA A 29 1.27 -16.34 -2.09
C ALA A 29 1.97 -15.01 -1.81
N ILE A 30 1.26 -14.00 -1.28
CA ILE A 30 1.85 -12.73 -0.82
C ILE A 30 2.84 -12.99 0.33
N TRP A 31 2.40 -13.73 1.35
CA TRP A 31 3.24 -14.11 2.49
C TRP A 31 4.49 -14.85 2.05
N TYR A 32 4.37 -15.81 1.12
CA TYR A 32 5.52 -16.55 0.60
C TYR A 32 6.55 -15.63 -0.06
N SER A 33 6.10 -14.71 -0.92
CA SER A 33 6.96 -13.70 -1.55
C SER A 33 7.68 -12.84 -0.51
N GLN A 34 6.98 -12.41 0.55
CA GLN A 34 7.56 -11.63 1.64
C GLN A 34 8.57 -12.40 2.48
N LEU A 35 8.34 -13.70 2.72
CA LEU A 35 9.30 -14.57 3.38
C LEU A 35 10.58 -14.75 2.55
N GLU A 36 10.48 -14.81 1.21
CA GLU A 36 11.66 -14.80 0.33
C GLU A 36 12.43 -13.47 0.48
N MET A 37 11.72 -12.33 0.41
CA MET A 37 12.31 -11.00 0.52
C MET A 37 13.05 -10.79 1.84
N ILE A 38 12.42 -11.09 2.99
CA ILE A 38 13.05 -10.89 4.31
C ILE A 38 14.26 -11.82 4.52
N CYS A 39 14.26 -13.00 3.89
CA CYS A 39 15.42 -13.90 3.93
C CYS A 39 16.61 -13.33 3.15
N GLU A 40 16.37 -12.73 1.97
CA GLU A 40 17.43 -12.04 1.22
C GLU A 40 17.93 -10.80 1.98
N VAL A 41 17.04 -10.01 2.57
CA VAL A 41 17.42 -8.89 3.45
C VAL A 41 18.28 -9.39 4.61
N ASN A 42 17.92 -10.49 5.26
CA ASN A 42 18.71 -11.05 6.36
C ASN A 42 20.12 -11.42 5.91
N LYS A 43 20.27 -12.12 4.77
CA LYS A 43 21.59 -12.48 4.22
C LYS A 43 22.46 -11.26 3.95
N ILE A 44 21.90 -10.23 3.32
CA ILE A 44 22.60 -8.98 3.02
C ILE A 44 23.03 -8.29 4.32
N CYS A 45 22.11 -8.21 5.30
CA CYS A 45 22.39 -7.56 6.56
C CYS A 45 23.44 -8.30 7.40
N GLU A 46 23.42 -9.65 7.42
CA GLU A 46 24.44 -10.45 8.09
C GLU A 46 25.83 -10.26 7.45
N LYS A 47 25.90 -10.30 6.11
CA LYS A 47 27.13 -10.09 5.35
C LYS A 47 27.76 -8.72 5.64
N HIS A 48 26.93 -7.68 5.74
CA HIS A 48 27.37 -6.30 5.88
C HIS A 48 27.30 -5.77 7.32
N GLN A 49 26.97 -6.61 8.29
CA GLN A 49 26.82 -6.21 9.70
C GLN A 49 25.86 -5.01 9.86
N ILE A 50 24.70 -5.09 9.22
CA ILE A 50 23.65 -4.07 9.27
C ILE A 50 22.62 -4.53 10.29
N LYS A 51 22.32 -3.67 11.27
CA LYS A 51 21.32 -3.97 12.29
C LYS A 51 19.91 -3.74 11.74
N TRP A 52 19.06 -4.75 11.89
CA TRP A 52 17.64 -4.67 11.57
C TRP A 52 16.84 -5.56 12.51
N PHE A 53 15.54 -5.33 12.61
CA PHE A 53 14.63 -6.18 13.38
C PHE A 53 13.19 -6.07 12.90
N ILE A 54 12.41 -7.14 13.08
CA ILE A 54 10.97 -7.13 12.80
C ILE A 54 10.25 -6.14 13.71
N ALA A 55 9.26 -5.46 13.17
CA ALA A 55 8.55 -4.38 13.84
C ALA A 55 7.04 -4.48 13.62
N HIS A 56 6.29 -3.62 14.28
CA HIS A 56 4.88 -3.38 13.96
C HIS A 56 4.03 -4.67 13.86
N GLY A 57 3.30 -4.84 12.75
CA GLY A 57 2.39 -5.97 12.55
C GLY A 57 3.14 -7.29 12.58
N THR A 58 4.32 -7.32 11.97
CA THR A 58 5.21 -8.49 11.94
C THR A 58 5.70 -8.90 13.33
N LEU A 59 6.11 -7.95 14.16
CA LEU A 59 6.51 -8.23 15.55
C LEU A 59 5.33 -8.77 16.38
N LEU A 60 4.15 -8.18 16.20
CA LEU A 60 2.93 -8.65 16.85
C LEU A 60 2.57 -10.07 16.39
N GLY A 61 2.66 -10.33 15.08
CA GLY A 61 2.48 -11.64 14.49
C GLY A 61 3.42 -12.69 15.06
N ALA A 62 4.72 -12.40 15.12
CA ALA A 62 5.72 -13.30 15.70
C ALA A 62 5.39 -13.68 17.16
N VAL A 63 4.95 -12.70 17.97
CA VAL A 63 4.67 -12.92 19.39
C VAL A 63 3.32 -13.61 19.63
N ARG A 64 2.28 -13.23 18.90
CA ARG A 64 0.90 -13.68 19.14
C ARG A 64 0.52 -14.92 18.33
N HIS A 65 1.00 -15.02 17.10
CA HIS A 65 0.62 -16.07 16.14
C HIS A 65 1.79 -16.99 15.75
N GLY A 66 3.03 -16.64 16.12
CA GLY A 66 4.23 -17.34 15.66
C GLY A 66 4.52 -17.15 14.17
N GLY A 67 3.90 -16.15 13.53
CA GLY A 67 3.89 -15.94 12.09
C GLY A 67 2.99 -14.77 11.68
N PHE A 68 2.46 -14.79 10.47
CA PHE A 68 1.56 -13.74 10.00
C PHE A 68 0.27 -13.68 10.81
N ILE A 69 -0.24 -12.46 10.99
CA ILE A 69 -1.61 -12.22 11.46
C ILE A 69 -2.55 -12.55 10.28
N PRO A 70 -3.65 -13.30 10.45
CA PRO A 70 -4.39 -13.91 9.33
C PRO A 70 -4.92 -12.93 8.26
N TRP A 71 -5.22 -11.70 8.66
CA TRP A 71 -5.76 -10.63 7.80
C TRP A 71 -4.73 -9.53 7.48
N ASP A 72 -3.45 -9.78 7.77
CA ASP A 72 -2.34 -8.86 7.51
C ASP A 72 -1.56 -9.30 6.28
N ASP A 73 -1.18 -8.34 5.45
CA ASP A 73 -0.62 -8.54 4.11
C ASP A 73 0.79 -7.97 3.95
N ASP A 74 1.41 -7.44 5.01
CA ASP A 74 2.73 -6.83 4.98
C ASP A 74 3.75 -7.40 6.00
N ILE A 75 5.03 -7.30 5.61
CA ILE A 75 6.17 -7.43 6.51
C ILE A 75 6.77 -6.04 6.75
N ASP A 76 6.88 -5.67 8.02
CA ASP A 76 7.49 -4.45 8.52
C ASP A 76 8.81 -4.76 9.24
N ILE A 77 9.90 -4.12 8.82
CA ILE A 77 11.16 -4.12 9.57
C ILE A 77 11.63 -2.70 9.86
N ASN A 78 12.40 -2.57 10.93
CA ASN A 78 13.10 -1.33 11.26
C ASN A 78 14.60 -1.48 11.11
N MET A 79 15.23 -0.36 10.79
CA MET A 79 16.68 -0.17 10.87
C MET A 79 16.99 1.14 11.59
N PRO A 80 17.99 1.19 12.49
CA PRO A 80 18.59 2.45 12.91
C PRO A 80 18.98 3.29 11.68
N ARG A 81 18.84 4.62 11.73
CA ARG A 81 19.11 5.50 10.57
C ARG A 81 20.45 5.21 9.88
N GLU A 82 21.52 5.03 10.65
CA GLU A 82 22.85 4.76 10.08
C GLU A 82 22.87 3.44 9.29
N ASP A 83 22.25 2.38 9.83
CA ASP A 83 22.12 1.08 9.19
C ASP A 83 21.22 1.14 7.94
N TYR A 84 20.12 1.89 8.01
CA TYR A 84 19.27 2.15 6.84
C TYR A 84 20.04 2.83 5.70
N GLU A 85 20.84 3.87 5.99
CA GLU A 85 21.64 4.55 4.97
C GLU A 85 22.75 3.66 4.40
N ARG A 86 23.32 2.76 5.22
CA ARG A 86 24.27 1.73 4.75
C ARG A 86 23.57 0.74 3.82
N PHE A 87 22.43 0.20 4.23
CA PHE A 87 21.64 -0.74 3.44
C PHE A 87 21.22 -0.13 2.10
N ARG A 88 20.65 1.08 2.12
CA ARG A 88 20.20 1.82 0.93
C ARG A 88 21.28 1.95 -0.15
N LYS A 89 22.55 2.09 0.23
CA LYS A 89 23.66 2.25 -0.71
C LYS A 89 24.03 0.95 -1.43
N ILE A 90 23.83 -0.20 -0.78
CA ILE A 90 24.28 -1.50 -1.29
C ILE A 90 23.14 -2.38 -1.78
N ALA A 91 21.89 -2.09 -1.40
CA ALA A 91 20.77 -3.01 -1.57
C ALA A 91 20.57 -3.44 -3.02
N ASN A 92 20.55 -2.51 -3.98
CA ASN A 92 20.37 -2.86 -5.41
C ASN A 92 21.60 -3.49 -6.07
N GLU A 93 22.78 -3.44 -5.45
CA GLU A 93 23.98 -4.15 -5.93
C GLU A 93 23.99 -5.60 -5.43
N GLU A 94 23.46 -5.84 -4.23
CA GLU A 94 23.44 -7.16 -3.58
C GLU A 94 22.17 -7.96 -3.88
N LEU A 95 21.01 -7.29 -4.00
CA LEU A 95 19.75 -7.93 -4.34
C LEU A 95 19.81 -8.48 -5.78
N LYS A 96 19.32 -9.70 -5.93
CA LYS A 96 19.19 -10.35 -7.22
C LYS A 96 17.74 -10.31 -7.66
N ALA A 97 17.53 -10.27 -8.98
CA ALA A 97 16.22 -10.48 -9.57
C ALA A 97 15.58 -11.76 -8.99
N PRO A 98 14.27 -11.73 -8.67
CA PRO A 98 13.29 -10.70 -9.02
C PRO A 98 13.16 -9.57 -7.99
N PHE A 99 14.09 -9.42 -7.05
CA PHE A 99 13.99 -8.42 -5.99
C PHE A 99 14.61 -7.07 -6.36
N PHE A 100 13.96 -6.00 -5.95
CA PHE A 100 14.41 -4.62 -6.15
C PHE A 100 14.20 -3.81 -4.87
N PHE A 101 15.21 -3.04 -4.45
CA PHE A 101 15.04 -2.06 -3.38
C PHE A 101 14.57 -0.73 -3.96
N GLN A 102 13.35 -0.35 -3.62
CA GLN A 102 12.68 0.89 -4.01
C GLN A 102 12.80 1.94 -2.90
N CYS A 103 13.21 3.17 -3.25
CA CYS A 103 13.16 4.32 -2.35
C CYS A 103 12.96 5.63 -3.12
N SER A 104 12.65 6.71 -2.40
CA SER A 104 12.42 8.04 -3.01
C SER A 104 13.62 8.55 -3.84
N GLU A 105 14.84 8.09 -3.53
CA GLU A 105 16.05 8.55 -4.21
C GLU A 105 16.35 7.82 -5.52
N ASN A 106 15.84 6.59 -5.72
CA ASN A 106 16.06 5.83 -6.96
C ASN A 106 14.84 5.79 -7.87
N GLU A 107 13.65 6.10 -7.34
CA GLU A 107 12.46 6.36 -8.13
C GLU A 107 11.98 7.79 -7.90
N SER A 108 12.15 8.60 -8.95
CA SER A 108 11.31 9.79 -9.13
C SER A 108 9.83 9.32 -9.10
N ASP A 109 8.81 10.14 -9.06
CA ASP A 109 7.39 9.71 -8.92
C ASP A 109 6.98 8.80 -7.74
N TYR A 110 7.91 8.38 -6.88
CA TYR A 110 7.67 7.65 -5.64
C TYR A 110 8.13 8.47 -4.41
N PHE A 111 7.32 8.49 -3.35
CA PHE A 111 7.72 9.06 -2.06
C PHE A 111 6.87 8.49 -0.92
N LEU A 112 7.50 7.71 -0.03
CA LEU A 112 6.95 7.33 1.27
C LEU A 112 7.84 7.78 2.45
N GLY A 113 9.07 8.20 2.18
CA GLY A 113 10.04 8.57 3.23
C GLY A 113 10.72 7.39 3.91
N PHE A 114 10.52 6.18 3.40
CA PHE A 114 11.17 4.93 3.79
C PHE A 114 11.40 4.07 2.53
N GLY A 115 12.01 2.89 2.69
CA GLY A 115 12.37 1.99 1.59
C GLY A 115 11.49 0.75 1.55
N ARG A 116 11.39 0.14 0.38
CA ARG A 116 10.68 -1.12 0.15
C ARG A 116 11.59 -2.12 -0.55
N ILE A 117 11.49 -3.39 -0.19
CA ILE A 117 11.89 -4.46 -1.12
C ILE A 117 10.65 -4.79 -1.93
N ARG A 118 10.83 -4.96 -3.24
CA ARG A 118 9.79 -5.30 -4.20
C ARG A 118 10.13 -6.63 -4.85
N ASP A 119 9.13 -7.51 -4.97
CA ASP A 119 9.17 -8.71 -5.79
C ASP A 119 8.41 -8.45 -7.09
N GLU A 120 9.16 -8.41 -8.19
CA GLU A 120 8.62 -8.09 -9.52
C GLU A 120 7.71 -9.18 -10.12
N ARG A 121 7.63 -10.37 -9.50
CA ARG A 121 6.78 -11.48 -9.99
C ARG A 121 5.29 -11.24 -9.78
N GLY A 122 4.92 -10.42 -8.80
CA GLY A 122 3.53 -10.07 -8.52
C GLY A 122 3.23 -8.59 -8.74
N THR A 123 2.01 -8.21 -8.38
CA THR A 123 1.47 -6.85 -8.43
C THR A 123 0.95 -6.46 -7.07
N ASP A 124 1.40 -5.31 -6.58
CA ASP A 124 0.86 -4.58 -5.45
C ASP A 124 1.01 -3.07 -5.73
N CYS A 125 -0.04 -2.52 -6.35
CA CYS A 125 -0.09 -1.16 -6.84
C CYS A 125 -1.15 -0.35 -6.09
N PHE A 126 -0.75 0.77 -5.51
CA PHE A 126 -1.72 1.74 -5.00
C PHE A 126 -2.53 2.30 -6.18
N LEU A 127 -3.84 2.45 -6.02
CA LEU A 127 -4.71 3.01 -7.07
C LEU A 127 -4.25 4.39 -7.57
N ALA A 128 -3.57 5.17 -6.70
CA ALA A 128 -2.99 6.47 -7.04
C ALA A 128 -1.73 6.39 -7.93
N ASP A 129 -1.14 5.20 -8.05
CA ASP A 129 0.14 4.94 -8.72
C ASP A 129 0.02 4.17 -10.04
N CYS A 130 -1.18 3.70 -10.44
CA CYS A 130 -1.42 2.92 -11.68
C CYS A 130 -0.90 3.54 -12.99
N ASN A 131 -0.56 4.84 -12.99
CA ASN A 131 -0.08 5.57 -14.18
C ASN A 131 1.39 5.99 -14.09
N LYS A 132 2.13 5.45 -13.12
CA LYS A 132 3.50 5.87 -12.86
C LYS A 132 4.46 4.79 -13.25
N ALA A 133 5.59 5.22 -13.81
CA ALA A 133 6.74 4.36 -14.08
C ALA A 133 7.51 4.12 -12.77
N ILE A 134 6.88 3.43 -11.83
CA ILE A 134 7.47 3.00 -10.56
C ILE A 134 7.26 1.50 -10.37
N ASN A 135 8.07 0.88 -9.53
CA ASN A 135 7.94 -0.53 -9.20
C ASN A 135 6.69 -0.77 -8.33
N ASN A 136 5.74 -1.55 -8.87
CA ASN A 136 4.50 -1.93 -8.19
C ASN A 136 4.46 -3.44 -7.90
N GLY A 137 5.61 -4.07 -7.64
CA GLY A 137 5.67 -5.47 -7.19
C GLY A 137 5.19 -5.65 -5.74
N ILE A 138 4.96 -6.90 -5.33
CA ILE A 138 4.67 -7.23 -3.91
C ILE A 138 5.78 -6.67 -3.03
N TYR A 139 5.46 -6.11 -1.86
CA TYR A 139 6.45 -5.39 -1.06
C TYR A 139 6.65 -5.92 0.35
N MET A 140 7.79 -5.55 0.95
CA MET A 140 7.98 -5.45 2.39
C MET A 140 8.58 -4.08 2.73
N ASP A 141 8.20 -3.52 3.88
CA ASP A 141 8.56 -2.16 4.30
C ASP A 141 9.80 -2.15 5.20
N ILE A 142 10.72 -1.22 4.94
CA ILE A 142 11.94 -0.98 5.72
C ILE A 142 11.92 0.45 6.27
N PHE A 143 11.59 0.59 7.55
CA PHE A 143 11.48 1.89 8.20
C PHE A 143 12.79 2.34 8.86
N PRO A 144 13.29 3.56 8.54
CA PRO A 144 14.37 4.15 9.29
C PRO A 144 13.89 4.68 10.64
N MET A 145 14.69 4.44 11.67
CA MET A 145 14.49 4.98 13.01
C MET A 145 15.43 6.16 13.27
N ASP A 146 14.85 7.30 13.64
CA ASP A 146 15.54 8.55 13.95
C ASP A 146 15.35 8.92 15.43
N ASP A 147 16.32 9.61 16.03
CA ASP A 147 16.24 10.00 17.44
C ASP A 147 15.15 11.04 17.70
N VAL A 148 14.45 10.86 18.82
CA VAL A 148 13.42 11.80 19.29
C VAL A 148 14.08 12.97 20.01
N ILE A 149 13.66 14.19 19.65
CA ILE A 149 13.97 15.36 20.46
C ILE A 149 13.12 15.31 21.74
N GLU A 150 13.77 15.24 22.91
CA GLU A 150 13.08 15.11 24.20
C GLU A 150 12.32 16.39 24.60
N ASP A 151 12.87 17.56 24.28
CA ASP A 151 12.19 18.86 24.44
C ASP A 151 10.95 18.94 23.55
N GLU A 152 9.77 19.03 24.17
CA GLU A 152 8.49 19.00 23.50
C GLU A 152 8.29 20.14 22.49
N LYS A 153 8.72 21.37 22.83
CA LYS A 153 8.57 22.53 21.94
C LYS A 153 9.43 22.38 20.68
N LYS A 154 10.66 21.89 20.82
CA LYS A 154 11.57 21.59 19.71
C LYS A 154 11.06 20.40 18.89
N ARG A 155 10.56 19.34 19.53
CA ARG A 155 9.93 18.18 18.88
C ARG A 155 8.70 18.57 18.07
N TYR A 156 7.85 19.45 18.59
CA TYR A 156 6.70 19.97 17.86
C TYR A 156 7.13 20.76 16.62
N LYS A 157 8.17 21.61 16.73
CA LYS A 157 8.76 22.33 15.58
C LYS A 157 9.31 21.37 14.52
N GLN A 158 10.01 20.31 14.93
CA GLN A 158 10.49 19.25 14.04
C GLN A 158 9.33 18.57 13.31
N SER A 159 8.28 18.21 14.04
CA SER A 159 7.08 17.54 13.48
C SER A 159 6.40 18.41 12.43
N LYS A 160 6.21 19.71 12.69
CA LYS A 160 5.71 20.66 11.68
C LYS A 160 6.59 20.74 10.44
N LYS A 161 7.91 20.64 10.60
CA LYS A 161 8.86 20.64 9.49
C LYS A 161 8.74 19.36 8.66
N ILE A 162 8.65 18.20 9.31
CA ILE A 162 8.44 16.90 8.65
C ILE A 162 7.14 16.93 7.84
N GLU A 163 6.01 17.29 8.45
CA GLU A 163 4.71 17.34 7.76
C GLU A 163 4.70 18.33 6.59
N LYS A 164 5.39 19.47 6.72
CA LYS A 164 5.55 20.43 5.63
C LYS A 164 6.25 19.80 4.43
N TYR A 165 7.39 19.12 4.63
CA TYR A 165 8.14 18.52 3.53
C TYR A 165 7.48 17.24 3.01
N ARG A 166 6.78 16.46 3.85
CA ARG A 166 5.93 15.36 3.41
C ARG A 166 4.89 15.86 2.41
N ARG A 167 4.10 16.88 2.78
CA ARG A 167 3.08 17.47 1.90
C ARG A 167 3.65 18.06 0.63
N LEU A 168 4.82 18.72 0.71
CA LEU A 168 5.50 19.22 -0.47
C LEU A 168 5.90 18.09 -1.41
N ASN A 169 6.51 16.99 -0.92
CA ASN A 169 6.87 15.83 -1.73
C ASN A 169 5.64 15.18 -2.38
N TYR A 170 4.56 14.97 -1.61
CA TYR A 170 3.29 14.46 -2.13
C TYR A 170 2.71 15.38 -3.21
N ALA A 171 2.65 16.69 -2.98
CA ALA A 171 2.19 17.64 -4.01
C ALA A 171 3.09 17.63 -5.25
N SER A 172 4.39 17.39 -5.06
CA SER A 172 5.39 17.29 -6.12
C SER A 172 5.15 16.10 -7.07
N ILE A 173 4.43 15.07 -6.61
CA ILE A 173 4.18 13.82 -7.31
C ILE A 173 2.71 13.71 -7.76
N TYR A 174 1.78 13.96 -6.85
CA TYR A 174 0.35 13.64 -7.02
C TYR A 174 -0.52 14.86 -7.38
N ALA A 175 0.06 16.04 -7.62
CA ALA A 175 -0.73 17.25 -7.93
C ALA A 175 -1.60 17.15 -9.19
N LYS A 176 -1.25 16.28 -10.14
CA LYS A 176 -2.01 16.09 -11.38
C LYS A 176 -3.16 15.08 -11.20
N THR A 177 -2.92 14.01 -10.43
CA THR A 177 -3.85 12.89 -10.29
C THR A 177 -4.87 13.06 -9.15
N ASN A 178 -4.48 13.74 -8.07
CA ASN A 178 -5.27 13.80 -6.83
C ASN A 178 -5.88 15.19 -6.59
N ARG A 179 -7.12 15.20 -6.07
CA ARG A 179 -7.87 16.44 -5.72
C ARG A 179 -7.30 17.16 -4.50
N ALA A 180 -6.90 16.40 -3.49
CA ALA A 180 -6.30 16.85 -2.24
C ALA A 180 -5.47 15.70 -1.63
N PHE A 181 -4.68 16.01 -0.61
CA PHE A 181 -3.94 15.02 0.18
C PHE A 181 -4.56 14.93 1.57
N TYR A 182 -5.12 13.77 1.93
CA TYR A 182 -5.81 13.53 3.21
C TYR A 182 -6.78 14.67 3.57
N GLU A 183 -6.69 15.19 4.79
CA GLU A 183 -7.56 16.23 5.36
C GLU A 183 -7.15 17.67 4.97
N VAL A 184 -6.19 17.84 4.03
CA VAL A 184 -5.73 19.17 3.63
C VAL A 184 -6.82 19.85 2.81
N ARG A 185 -7.24 21.04 3.25
CA ARG A 185 -8.25 21.85 2.54
C ARG A 185 -7.81 22.14 1.09
N PRO A 186 -8.74 22.18 0.11
CA PRO A 186 -8.39 22.36 -1.31
C PRO A 186 -7.50 23.58 -1.61
N LEU A 187 -7.77 24.72 -0.98
CA LEU A 187 -6.97 25.94 -1.15
C LEU A 187 -5.54 25.76 -0.62
N GLN A 188 -5.38 25.11 0.53
CA GLN A 188 -4.07 24.83 1.09
C GLN A 188 -3.30 23.86 0.20
N TRP A 189 -3.96 22.84 -0.32
CA TRP A 189 -3.39 21.90 -1.28
C TRP A 189 -2.88 22.61 -2.54
N TRP A 190 -3.68 23.50 -3.10
CA TRP A 190 -3.30 24.32 -4.26
C TRP A 190 -2.00 25.12 -4.01
N TRP A 191 -1.86 25.74 -2.83
CA TRP A 191 -0.61 26.41 -2.44
C TRP A 191 0.58 25.45 -2.32
N TYR A 192 0.39 24.24 -1.78
CA TYR A 192 1.42 23.21 -1.75
C TYR A 192 1.84 22.81 -3.17
N CYS A 193 0.90 22.64 -4.10
CA CYS A 193 1.18 22.31 -5.50
C CYS A 193 2.01 23.41 -6.18
N ILE A 194 1.65 24.69 -6.01
CA ILE A 194 2.42 25.82 -6.57
C ILE A 194 3.82 25.83 -5.98
N ARG A 195 3.92 25.72 -4.65
CA ARG A 195 5.21 25.78 -3.95
C ARG A 195 6.11 24.60 -4.31
N ALA A 196 5.55 23.39 -4.42
CA ALA A 196 6.29 22.21 -4.83
C ALA A 196 6.87 22.39 -6.24
N ARG A 197 6.05 22.82 -7.21
CA ARG A 197 6.51 23.11 -8.58
C ARG A 197 7.61 24.16 -8.62
N PHE A 198 7.46 25.24 -7.86
CA PHE A 198 8.47 26.30 -7.77
C PHE A 198 9.80 25.78 -7.20
N LEU A 199 9.76 25.05 -6.07
CA LEU A 199 10.96 24.50 -5.44
C LEU A 199 11.64 23.43 -6.31
N GLN A 200 10.86 22.56 -6.97
CA GLN A 200 11.38 21.59 -7.92
C GLN A 200 12.08 22.27 -9.09
N LYS A 201 11.51 23.36 -9.63
CA LYS A 201 12.12 24.12 -10.74
C LYS A 201 13.44 24.77 -10.33
N LEU A 202 13.56 25.26 -9.09
CA LEU A 202 14.77 25.94 -8.63
C LEU A 202 15.88 25.00 -8.15
N TYR A 203 15.53 23.96 -7.41
CA TYR A 203 16.49 23.13 -6.67
C TYR A 203 16.46 21.65 -7.08
N GLY A 204 15.60 21.27 -8.03
CA GLY A 204 15.38 19.88 -8.39
C GLY A 204 14.47 19.14 -7.41
N LYS A 205 14.03 17.94 -7.82
CA LYS A 205 13.15 17.09 -7.01
C LYS A 205 13.83 16.57 -5.74
N GLN A 206 15.11 16.22 -5.86
CA GLN A 206 15.91 15.66 -4.77
C GLN A 206 15.97 16.59 -3.54
N TYR A 207 15.92 17.90 -3.76
CA TYR A 207 15.89 18.88 -2.67
C TYR A 207 14.74 18.61 -1.67
N LEU A 208 13.53 18.33 -2.13
CA LEU A 208 12.38 18.11 -1.23
C LEU A 208 12.56 16.84 -0.39
N ILE A 209 13.12 15.79 -0.98
CA ILE A 209 13.43 14.52 -0.32
C ILE A 209 14.52 14.74 0.74
N GLU A 210 15.60 15.43 0.38
CA GLU A 210 16.68 15.78 1.31
C GLU A 210 16.20 16.64 2.48
N GLN A 211 15.34 17.62 2.23
CA GLN A 211 14.79 18.45 3.30
C GLN A 211 13.87 17.65 4.23
N PHE A 212 13.13 16.67 3.69
CA PHE A 212 12.34 15.74 4.50
C PHE A 212 13.24 14.86 5.36
N ASN A 213 14.24 14.19 4.77
CA ASN A 213 15.19 13.34 5.48
C ASN A 213 15.94 14.13 6.57
N ARG A 214 16.40 15.34 6.25
CA ARG A 214 17.04 16.25 7.21
C ARG A 214 16.10 16.68 8.34
N ALA A 215 14.81 16.85 8.07
CA ALA A 215 13.82 17.17 9.10
C ALA A 215 13.61 15.99 10.05
N CYS A 216 13.56 14.76 9.53
CA CYS A 216 13.48 13.55 10.35
C CYS A 216 14.71 13.42 11.25
N GLN A 217 15.92 13.62 10.72
CA GLN A 217 17.17 13.43 11.44
C GLN A 217 17.55 14.57 12.42
N LEU A 218 16.69 15.57 12.65
CA LEU A 218 17.04 16.73 13.50
C LEU A 218 17.38 16.36 14.96
N GLY A 219 16.87 15.24 15.47
CA GLY A 219 17.17 14.74 16.81
C GLY A 219 18.43 13.89 16.91
N ASN A 220 18.95 13.39 15.79
CA ASN A 220 20.02 12.39 15.76
C ASN A 220 21.31 12.93 16.41
N HIS A 221 22.00 12.05 17.14
CA HIS A 221 23.27 12.32 17.84
C HIS A 221 23.20 13.40 18.94
N LYS A 222 22.01 13.64 19.50
CA LYS A 222 21.80 14.60 20.61
C LYS A 222 21.58 13.94 21.96
N GLY A 223 21.92 12.65 22.09
CA GLY A 223 21.79 11.90 23.34
C GLY A 223 20.35 11.59 23.75
N GLY A 224 19.40 11.59 22.80
CA GLY A 224 18.02 11.16 23.07
C GLY A 224 17.96 9.68 23.43
N ILE A 225 17.02 9.32 24.32
CA ILE A 225 16.83 7.94 24.81
C ILE A 225 15.81 7.17 23.96
N ARG A 226 15.05 7.87 23.12
CA ARG A 226 14.03 7.32 22.23
C ARG A 226 14.39 7.53 20.78
N SER A 227 13.92 6.62 19.94
CA SER A 227 13.89 6.80 18.48
C SER A 227 12.48 6.56 17.95
N ALA A 228 12.13 7.18 16.84
CA ALA A 228 10.81 7.16 16.23
C ALA A 228 10.89 6.98 14.72
N ILE A 229 9.79 6.49 14.15
CA ILE A 229 9.61 6.38 12.70
C ILE A 229 8.90 7.64 12.20
N HIS A 230 9.69 8.70 12.05
CA HIS A 230 9.18 10.01 11.65
C HIS A 230 8.51 10.02 10.27
N CYS A 231 8.90 9.10 9.38
CA CYS A 231 8.28 8.98 8.07
C CYS A 231 6.85 8.44 8.11
N LEU A 232 6.47 7.72 9.16
CA LEU A 232 5.11 7.21 9.37
C LEU A 232 4.28 8.23 10.17
N ARG A 233 4.72 8.60 11.38
CA ARG A 233 3.91 9.39 12.30
C ARG A 233 4.75 10.34 13.15
N THR A 234 4.22 11.54 13.40
CA THR A 234 4.93 12.63 14.13
C THR A 234 4.17 13.16 15.34
N ASN A 235 3.03 12.57 15.70
CA ASN A 235 2.27 12.96 16.91
C ASN A 235 2.76 12.25 18.19
N TYR A 236 3.63 11.24 18.06
CA TYR A 236 4.21 10.46 19.16
C TYR A 236 3.18 9.77 20.07
N GLU A 237 1.97 9.52 19.57
CA GLU A 237 1.01 8.64 20.25
C GLU A 237 1.50 7.18 20.23
N CYS A 238 2.20 6.79 19.16
CA CYS A 238 2.83 5.49 18.96
C CYS A 238 4.04 5.64 18.00
N CYS A 239 4.62 4.50 17.58
CA CYS A 239 5.74 4.45 16.61
C CYS A 239 7.03 5.15 17.09
N TYR A 240 7.29 5.05 18.39
CA TYR A 240 8.57 5.35 19.01
C TYR A 240 8.94 4.21 19.96
N TRP A 241 10.24 4.03 20.19
CA TRP A 241 10.78 3.02 21.11
C TRP A 241 11.95 3.59 21.91
N TYR A 242 12.21 2.99 23.06
CA TYR A 242 13.41 3.29 23.83
C TYR A 242 14.60 2.56 23.22
N LYS A 243 15.76 3.21 23.16
CA LYS A 243 16.98 2.63 22.60
C LYS A 243 17.35 1.31 23.26
N GLU A 244 17.22 1.25 24.59
CA GLU A 244 17.51 0.05 25.38
C GLU A 244 16.66 -1.18 24.96
N ASP A 245 15.48 -0.99 24.34
CA ASP A 245 14.64 -2.11 23.87
C ASP A 245 15.25 -2.85 22.68
N TYR A 246 16.01 -2.16 21.83
CA TYR A 246 16.55 -2.71 20.57
C TYR A 246 18.07 -2.55 20.44
N GLU A 247 18.76 -2.03 21.47
CA GLU A 247 20.21 -2.11 21.60
C GLU A 247 20.68 -3.56 21.61
N LYS A 248 19.94 -4.44 22.29
CA LYS A 248 20.09 -5.89 22.20
C LYS A 248 18.91 -6.46 21.41
N LEU A 249 19.21 -7.43 20.56
CA LEU A 249 18.20 -8.17 19.81
C LEU A 249 18.07 -9.58 20.37
N THR A 250 16.85 -10.10 20.34
CA THR A 250 16.55 -11.52 20.55
C THR A 250 16.10 -12.15 19.23
N LYS A 251 15.89 -13.46 19.20
CA LYS A 251 15.31 -14.15 18.04
C LYS A 251 13.91 -14.65 18.38
N LEU A 252 12.94 -14.33 17.54
CA LEU A 252 11.56 -14.85 17.63
C LEU A 252 11.25 -15.70 16.40
N SER A 253 10.39 -16.71 16.56
CA SER A 253 9.88 -17.50 15.45
C SER A 253 8.84 -16.71 14.66
N PHE A 254 8.93 -16.73 13.34
CA PHE A 254 7.95 -16.19 12.40
C PHE A 254 7.86 -17.13 11.20
N GLU A 255 6.76 -17.88 11.07
CA GLU A 255 6.58 -18.91 10.04
C GLU A 255 7.73 -19.95 10.05
N GLY A 256 8.21 -20.31 11.24
CA GLY A 256 9.33 -21.24 11.43
C GLY A 256 10.73 -20.65 11.17
N LEU A 257 10.82 -19.38 10.75
CA LEU A 257 12.08 -18.65 10.59
C LEU A 257 12.43 -17.90 11.88
N MET A 258 13.71 -17.89 12.24
CA MET A 258 14.17 -17.16 13.43
C MET A 258 14.59 -15.74 13.07
N MET A 259 13.71 -14.78 13.35
CA MET A 259 13.90 -13.38 12.99
C MET A 259 14.45 -12.54 14.14
N PRO A 260 15.34 -11.56 13.88
CA PRO A 260 15.78 -10.62 14.89
C PRO A 260 14.63 -9.72 15.33
N ALA A 261 14.43 -9.60 16.64
CA ALA A 261 13.43 -8.76 17.28
C ALA A 261 14.06 -7.93 18.41
N PRO A 262 13.49 -6.78 18.80
CA PRO A 262 13.92 -6.05 19.99
C PRO A 262 13.90 -6.95 21.23
N ALA A 263 14.94 -6.96 22.05
CA ALA A 263 14.90 -7.70 23.32
C ALA A 263 13.77 -7.20 24.24
N GLY A 264 13.47 -5.90 24.19
CA GLY A 264 12.36 -5.24 24.88
C GLY A 264 11.03 -5.27 24.14
N TYR A 265 10.79 -6.25 23.25
CA TYR A 265 9.63 -6.27 22.35
C TYR A 265 8.27 -6.09 23.05
N LYS A 266 8.11 -6.52 24.31
CA LYS A 266 6.86 -6.35 25.06
C LYS A 266 6.50 -4.86 25.21
N ARG A 267 7.44 -4.03 25.65
CA ARG A 267 7.24 -2.57 25.74
C ARG A 267 7.01 -1.97 24.36
N CYS A 268 7.72 -2.47 23.33
CA CYS A 268 7.51 -2.04 21.96
C CYS A 268 6.07 -2.26 21.47
N LEU A 269 5.47 -3.40 21.83
CA LEU A 269 4.10 -3.75 21.50
C LEU A 269 3.10 -2.97 22.34
N GLU A 270 3.31 -2.84 23.66
CA GLU A 270 2.45 -2.07 24.58
C GLU A 270 2.30 -0.60 24.18
N ILE A 271 3.39 0.03 23.66
CA ILE A 271 3.35 1.41 23.15
C ILE A 271 2.37 1.56 21.97
N LYS A 272 2.25 0.53 21.11
CA LYS A 272 1.40 0.59 19.90
C LYS A 272 0.00 -0.01 20.15
N TRP A 273 -0.07 -1.10 20.90
CA TRP A 273 -1.26 -1.87 21.22
C TRP A 273 -1.22 -2.21 22.72
N LYS A 274 -2.02 -1.49 23.52
CA LYS A 274 -2.01 -1.64 24.99
C LYS A 274 -2.16 -3.10 25.44
N ASP A 275 -3.25 -3.74 25.02
CA ASP A 275 -3.46 -5.18 25.20
C ASP A 275 -3.26 -5.88 23.85
N TYR A 276 -2.01 -6.12 23.51
CA TYR A 276 -1.64 -6.66 22.20
C TYR A 276 -1.91 -8.17 22.07
N MET A 277 -2.09 -8.90 23.17
CA MET A 277 -2.37 -10.34 23.14
C MET A 277 -3.84 -10.63 22.85
N ALA A 278 -4.75 -9.75 23.25
CA ALA A 278 -6.15 -9.85 22.86
C ALA A 278 -6.31 -9.72 21.34
N LEU A 279 -7.14 -10.59 20.76
CA LEU A 279 -7.56 -10.44 19.37
C LEU A 279 -8.56 -9.28 19.27
N PRO A 280 -8.52 -8.49 18.19
CA PRO A 280 -9.59 -7.53 17.93
C PRO A 280 -10.93 -8.25 17.74
N PRO A 281 -12.07 -7.58 18.05
CA PRO A 281 -13.39 -8.07 17.72
C PRO A 281 -13.51 -8.46 16.24
N VAL A 282 -14.32 -9.48 15.92
CA VAL A 282 -14.43 -10.02 14.54
C VAL A 282 -14.77 -8.94 13.50
N HIS A 283 -15.62 -7.97 13.85
CA HIS A 283 -16.01 -6.88 12.95
C HIS A 283 -14.90 -5.83 12.71
N GLU A 284 -13.85 -5.82 13.52
CA GLU A 284 -12.65 -5.00 13.32
C GLU A 284 -11.54 -5.77 12.58
N ARG A 285 -11.71 -7.08 12.37
CA ARG A 285 -10.81 -7.89 11.54
C ARG A 285 -11.17 -7.67 10.08
N GLY A 286 -10.17 -7.39 9.28
CA GLY A 286 -10.36 -7.13 7.86
C GLY A 286 -9.02 -6.96 7.16
N TYR A 287 -9.05 -7.20 5.85
CA TYR A 287 -7.91 -6.87 5.00
C TYR A 287 -7.53 -5.42 5.19
N LYS A 288 -6.24 -5.20 5.42
CA LYS A 288 -5.65 -3.87 5.31
C LYS A 288 -5.50 -3.52 3.82
N HIS A 289 -5.06 -2.30 3.54
CA HIS A 289 -4.66 -1.90 2.19
C HIS A 289 -5.70 -2.10 1.06
N VAL A 290 -6.99 -1.96 1.37
CA VAL A 290 -8.10 -2.06 0.39
C VAL A 290 -8.03 -1.07 -0.79
N GLU A 291 -7.12 -0.09 -0.74
CA GLU A 291 -6.84 0.86 -1.82
C GLU A 291 -5.76 0.37 -2.81
N HIS A 292 -5.36 -0.90 -2.72
CA HIS A 292 -4.34 -1.51 -3.56
C HIS A 292 -4.96 -2.45 -4.59
N ILE A 293 -4.28 -2.55 -5.73
CA ILE A 293 -4.47 -3.61 -6.71
C ILE A 293 -3.41 -4.66 -6.41
N ILE A 294 -3.86 -5.80 -5.91
CA ILE A 294 -2.96 -6.88 -5.51
C ILE A 294 -3.25 -8.12 -6.36
N ASP A 295 -2.21 -8.65 -6.99
CA ASP A 295 -2.21 -9.95 -7.65
C ASP A 295 -0.82 -10.61 -7.49
N PRO A 296 -0.67 -11.62 -6.62
CA PRO A 296 0.63 -12.25 -6.39
C PRO A 296 1.09 -13.19 -7.52
N PHE A 297 0.25 -13.42 -8.54
CA PHE A 297 0.51 -14.35 -9.64
C PHE A 297 0.79 -13.66 -10.97
N VAL A 298 0.44 -12.37 -11.09
CA VAL A 298 0.69 -11.57 -12.29
C VAL A 298 1.71 -10.48 -11.97
N SER A 299 2.80 -10.44 -12.75
CA SER A 299 3.80 -9.39 -12.62
C SER A 299 3.18 -8.02 -12.89
N TYR A 300 3.54 -7.01 -12.09
CA TYR A 300 3.11 -5.64 -12.35
C TYR A 300 3.55 -5.12 -13.73
N LYS A 301 4.56 -5.73 -14.35
CA LYS A 301 5.01 -5.40 -15.72
C LYS A 301 4.01 -5.84 -16.79
N GLU A 302 3.19 -6.83 -16.49
CA GLU A 302 2.20 -7.44 -17.39
C GLU A 302 0.76 -7.11 -16.97
N PHE A 303 0.58 -6.55 -15.78
CA PHE A 303 -0.73 -6.24 -15.23
C PHE A 303 -1.43 -5.13 -16.03
N PRO A 304 -2.71 -5.30 -16.41
CA PRO A 304 -3.43 -4.38 -17.29
C PRO A 304 -3.91 -3.12 -16.56
N PHE A 305 -2.97 -2.25 -16.16
CA PHE A 305 -3.26 -1.00 -15.43
C PHE A 305 -4.16 -0.03 -16.20
N GLU A 306 -4.23 -0.14 -17.52
CA GLU A 306 -5.16 0.59 -18.39
C GLU A 306 -6.62 0.44 -17.94
N ARG A 307 -6.99 -0.70 -17.34
CA ARG A 307 -8.35 -0.91 -16.80
C ARG A 307 -8.73 0.13 -15.74
N PHE A 308 -7.75 0.69 -15.03
CA PHE A 308 -7.93 1.64 -13.94
C PHE A 308 -7.69 3.09 -14.35
N THR A 309 -6.94 3.28 -15.42
CA THR A 309 -6.37 4.58 -15.79
C THR A 309 -7.01 5.15 -17.04
N ASP A 310 -7.43 4.28 -17.95
CA ASP A 310 -7.96 4.63 -19.26
C ASP A 310 -9.48 4.65 -19.30
N PHE A 311 -10.16 4.65 -18.14
CA PHE A 311 -11.61 4.60 -18.07
C PHE A 311 -12.29 5.56 -19.08
N PRO A 312 -13.13 5.00 -19.95
CA PRO A 312 -12.73 4.59 -21.30
C PRO A 312 -12.15 5.79 -22.05
N LYS A 313 -11.13 5.56 -22.87
CA LYS A 313 -10.64 6.49 -23.90
C LYS A 313 -11.77 6.78 -24.91
N TYR A 314 -12.69 7.64 -24.50
CA TYR A 314 -13.54 8.57 -25.23
C TYR A 314 -14.58 8.08 -26.25
N ASN A 315 -14.92 6.79 -26.35
CA ASN A 315 -16.08 6.43 -27.17
C ASN A 315 -17.39 6.76 -26.44
N ARG A 316 -17.78 8.05 -26.44
CA ARG A 316 -19.05 8.54 -25.89
C ARG A 316 -20.26 8.10 -26.73
N GLU A 317 -20.03 7.51 -27.90
CA GLU A 317 -21.08 7.00 -28.79
C GLU A 317 -21.50 5.56 -28.43
N ARG A 318 -20.63 4.82 -27.73
CA ARG A 318 -20.95 3.48 -27.19
C ARG A 318 -21.68 3.60 -25.86
N GLU A 319 -22.75 2.83 -25.71
CA GLU A 319 -23.46 2.68 -24.45
C GLU A 319 -22.54 2.16 -23.33
N LEU A 320 -22.79 2.63 -22.11
CA LEU A 320 -22.05 2.26 -20.91
C LEU A 320 -22.93 1.44 -19.97
N ILE A 321 -22.41 0.31 -19.51
CA ILE A 321 -22.97 -0.50 -18.43
C ILE A 321 -22.16 -0.21 -17.18
N LEU A 322 -22.85 0.13 -16.09
CA LEU A 322 -22.21 0.31 -14.78
C LEU A 322 -22.42 -0.94 -13.93
N TYR A 323 -21.42 -1.32 -13.15
CA TYR A 323 -21.48 -2.47 -12.26
C TYR A 323 -21.39 -2.03 -10.80
N ALA A 324 -22.33 -2.52 -10.00
CA ALA A 324 -22.67 -2.16 -8.61
C ALA A 324 -23.32 -0.77 -8.46
N ALA A 325 -24.59 -0.73 -8.06
CA ALA A 325 -25.35 0.49 -7.74
C ALA A 325 -25.01 1.01 -6.33
N GLY A 326 -23.78 1.50 -6.14
CA GLY A 326 -23.28 1.98 -4.86
C GLY A 326 -22.84 3.45 -4.88
N THR A 327 -22.14 3.87 -3.82
CA THR A 327 -21.64 5.25 -3.67
C THR A 327 -20.63 5.64 -4.76
N ALA A 328 -19.82 4.69 -5.24
CA ALA A 328 -18.90 4.96 -6.35
C ALA A 328 -19.65 5.15 -7.67
N CYS A 329 -20.73 4.39 -7.91
CA CYS A 329 -21.62 4.59 -9.05
C CYS A 329 -22.28 5.97 -9.00
N GLU A 330 -22.77 6.38 -7.83
CA GLU A 330 -23.35 7.72 -7.64
C GLU A 330 -22.35 8.83 -7.93
N ASP A 331 -21.11 8.74 -7.43
CA ASP A 331 -20.07 9.74 -7.70
C ASP A 331 -19.74 9.81 -9.20
N PHE A 332 -19.62 8.65 -9.85
CA PHE A 332 -19.44 8.56 -11.30
C PHE A 332 -20.58 9.26 -12.04
N LEU A 333 -21.83 8.91 -11.75
CA LEU A 333 -23.01 9.47 -12.42
C LEU A 333 -23.12 10.99 -12.26
N LYS A 334 -22.83 11.51 -11.06
CA LYS A 334 -22.85 12.96 -10.78
C LYS A 334 -21.77 13.72 -11.55
N ARG A 335 -20.58 13.14 -11.70
CA ARG A 335 -19.41 13.81 -12.30
C ARG A 335 -19.31 13.65 -13.80
N TYR A 336 -19.63 12.46 -14.29
CA TYR A 336 -19.31 12.01 -15.65
C TYR A 336 -20.51 11.40 -16.36
N GLY A 337 -21.56 10.98 -15.64
CA GLY A 337 -22.70 10.27 -16.22
C GLY A 337 -23.39 10.99 -17.37
N LYS A 338 -23.42 12.33 -17.37
CA LYS A 338 -23.98 13.13 -18.48
C LYS A 338 -23.24 12.98 -19.81
N ASN A 339 -22.01 12.48 -19.79
CA ASN A 339 -21.18 12.34 -20.98
C ASN A 339 -21.34 10.99 -21.67
N TYR A 340 -22.12 10.07 -21.12
CA TYR A 340 -22.24 8.70 -21.60
C TYR A 340 -23.71 8.26 -21.68
N PRO A 341 -24.11 7.54 -22.75
CA PRO A 341 -25.41 6.88 -22.79
C PRO A 341 -25.38 5.66 -21.86
N ILE A 342 -26.01 5.74 -20.69
CA ILE A 342 -26.05 4.63 -19.73
C ILE A 342 -27.17 3.67 -20.10
N ARG A 343 -26.83 2.40 -20.38
CA ARG A 343 -27.82 1.36 -20.75
C ARG A 343 -28.59 0.86 -19.54
N TYR A 344 -27.87 0.41 -18.52
CA TYR A 344 -28.38 -0.03 -17.23
C TYR A 344 -27.23 -0.17 -16.22
N ILE A 345 -27.59 -0.41 -14.97
CA ILE A 345 -26.67 -0.74 -13.89
C ILE A 345 -26.87 -2.20 -13.50
N VAL A 346 -25.81 -2.97 -13.36
CA VAL A 346 -25.85 -4.37 -12.92
C VAL A 346 -25.52 -4.40 -11.43
N ASP A 347 -26.35 -5.04 -10.61
CA ASP A 347 -26.06 -5.22 -9.18
C ASP A 347 -26.41 -6.65 -8.74
N GLY A 348 -25.58 -7.21 -7.86
CA GLY A 348 -25.78 -8.55 -7.32
C GLY A 348 -26.78 -8.60 -6.16
N ASN A 349 -27.14 -7.45 -5.57
CA ASN A 349 -28.11 -7.38 -4.49
C ASN A 349 -29.55 -7.49 -5.04
N PRO A 350 -30.31 -8.56 -4.71
CA PRO A 350 -31.68 -8.76 -5.19
C PRO A 350 -32.62 -7.60 -4.86
N ASP A 351 -32.43 -6.92 -3.73
CA ASP A 351 -33.27 -5.81 -3.27
C ASP A 351 -33.16 -4.57 -4.18
N LYS A 352 -32.07 -4.46 -4.93
CA LYS A 352 -31.86 -3.36 -5.89
C LYS A 352 -32.33 -3.72 -7.29
N VAL A 353 -32.40 -4.99 -7.64
CA VAL A 353 -32.78 -5.43 -8.99
C VAL A 353 -34.21 -4.97 -9.31
N GLY A 354 -34.41 -4.40 -10.50
CA GLY A 354 -35.69 -3.84 -10.93
C GLY A 354 -35.98 -2.42 -10.44
N THR A 355 -35.15 -1.86 -9.56
CA THR A 355 -35.27 -0.47 -9.11
C THR A 355 -34.65 0.52 -10.11
N ILE A 356 -34.87 1.81 -9.86
CA ILE A 356 -34.22 2.91 -10.60
C ILE A 356 -33.19 3.56 -9.68
N PHE A 357 -31.93 3.59 -10.11
CA PHE A 357 -30.83 4.25 -9.41
C PHE A 357 -30.33 5.43 -10.26
N HIS A 358 -30.53 6.67 -9.77
CA HIS A 358 -30.16 7.90 -10.49
C HIS A 358 -30.71 7.98 -11.93
N GLY A 359 -31.91 7.46 -12.17
CA GLY A 359 -32.57 7.45 -13.48
C GLY A 359 -32.19 6.26 -14.37
N CYS A 360 -31.29 5.39 -13.93
CA CYS A 360 -30.89 4.17 -14.65
C CYS A 360 -31.56 2.94 -14.05
N ARG A 361 -32.04 2.03 -14.89
CA ARG A 361 -32.60 0.75 -14.44
C ARG A 361 -31.50 -0.15 -13.88
N VAL A 362 -31.76 -0.78 -12.74
CA VAL A 362 -30.88 -1.79 -12.15
C VAL A 362 -31.34 -3.19 -12.59
N ILE A 363 -30.42 -4.00 -13.10
CA ILE A 363 -30.66 -5.37 -13.54
C ILE A 363 -29.77 -6.36 -12.78
N SER A 364 -30.15 -7.64 -12.78
CA SER A 364 -29.31 -8.71 -12.24
C SER A 364 -28.23 -9.16 -13.23
N PHE A 365 -27.24 -9.90 -12.73
CA PHE A 365 -26.23 -10.54 -13.58
C PHE A 365 -26.84 -11.59 -14.54
N GLU A 366 -27.92 -12.27 -14.15
CA GLU A 366 -28.63 -13.19 -15.04
C GLU A 366 -29.25 -12.45 -16.24
N GLN A 367 -29.87 -11.29 -15.99
CA GLN A 367 -30.41 -10.44 -17.06
C GLN A 367 -29.30 -9.88 -17.97
N LEU A 368 -28.11 -9.60 -17.44
CA LEU A 368 -26.95 -9.24 -18.25
C LEU A 368 -26.54 -10.38 -19.19
N LYS A 369 -26.54 -11.63 -18.71
CA LYS A 369 -26.23 -12.82 -19.54
C LYS A 369 -27.29 -13.05 -20.62
N GLU A 370 -28.56 -12.75 -20.35
CA GLU A 370 -29.62 -12.78 -21.35
C GLU A 370 -29.41 -11.71 -22.45
N ASP A 371 -28.91 -10.52 -22.09
CA ASP A 371 -28.59 -9.39 -23.00
C ASP A 371 -27.12 -9.43 -23.52
N ILE A 372 -26.43 -10.57 -23.45
CA ILE A 372 -24.98 -10.67 -23.69
C ILE A 372 -24.55 -10.17 -25.07
N LYS A 373 -25.40 -10.35 -26.10
CA LYS A 373 -25.09 -9.92 -27.47
C LYS A 373 -25.01 -8.39 -27.56
N GLN A 374 -25.87 -7.69 -26.84
CA GLN A 374 -25.90 -6.24 -26.76
C GLN A 374 -24.80 -5.74 -25.82
N ALA A 375 -24.61 -6.41 -24.68
CA ALA A 375 -23.57 -6.07 -23.71
C ALA A 375 -22.16 -6.07 -24.32
N LYS A 376 -21.87 -6.97 -25.28
CA LYS A 376 -20.60 -6.98 -26.03
C LYS A 376 -20.34 -5.71 -26.84
N ASN A 377 -21.38 -4.96 -27.21
CA ASN A 377 -21.26 -3.68 -27.89
C ASN A 377 -21.15 -2.50 -26.92
N CYS A 378 -21.41 -2.72 -25.63
CA CYS A 378 -21.29 -1.71 -24.59
C CYS A 378 -19.86 -1.65 -24.03
N GLN A 379 -19.56 -0.53 -23.38
CA GLN A 379 -18.43 -0.40 -22.47
C GLN A 379 -18.89 -0.81 -21.07
N ILE A 380 -18.00 -1.38 -20.26
CA ILE A 380 -18.34 -1.81 -18.89
C ILE A 380 -17.45 -1.09 -17.90
N LEU A 381 -18.09 -0.46 -16.91
CA LEU A 381 -17.44 0.18 -15.79
C LEU A 381 -17.83 -0.46 -14.48
N ILE A 382 -16.84 -1.02 -13.79
CA ILE A 382 -16.99 -1.51 -12.43
C ILE A 382 -16.85 -0.34 -11.47
N THR A 383 -17.91 -0.09 -10.70
CA THR A 383 -17.98 0.96 -9.67
C THR A 383 -18.07 0.33 -8.28
N SER A 384 -17.20 -0.65 -8.01
CA SER A 384 -17.18 -1.46 -6.80
C SER A 384 -15.75 -1.70 -6.33
N MET A 385 -15.57 -1.85 -5.02
CA MET A 385 -14.31 -2.34 -4.43
C MET A 385 -14.06 -3.81 -4.75
N TYR A 386 -15.11 -4.60 -5.03
CA TYR A 386 -15.04 -6.01 -5.45
C TYR A 386 -14.75 -6.16 -6.95
N TYR A 387 -13.89 -5.30 -7.50
CA TYR A 387 -13.68 -5.21 -8.94
C TYR A 387 -12.97 -6.45 -9.49
N GLN A 388 -12.20 -7.16 -8.67
CA GLN A 388 -11.50 -8.37 -9.09
C GLN A 388 -12.49 -9.52 -9.33
N GLU A 389 -13.39 -9.76 -8.37
CA GLU A 389 -14.41 -10.81 -8.46
C GLU A 389 -15.41 -10.51 -9.58
N ILE A 390 -15.83 -9.24 -9.70
CA ILE A 390 -16.70 -8.80 -10.79
C ILE A 390 -16.00 -8.93 -12.14
N GLY A 391 -14.73 -8.54 -12.22
CA GLY A 391 -13.92 -8.67 -13.44
C GLY A 391 -13.82 -10.13 -13.89
N GLN A 392 -13.57 -11.06 -12.97
CA GLN A 392 -13.53 -12.49 -13.27
C GLN A 392 -14.89 -13.02 -13.74
N GLN A 393 -16.00 -12.58 -13.14
CA GLN A 393 -17.35 -12.94 -13.59
C GLN A 393 -17.63 -12.47 -15.02
N LEU A 394 -17.21 -11.25 -15.37
CA LEU A 394 -17.34 -10.68 -16.71
C LEU A 394 -16.46 -11.42 -17.73
N ASP A 395 -15.20 -11.69 -17.37
CA ASP A 395 -14.26 -12.44 -18.21
C ASP A 395 -14.81 -13.84 -18.54
N ASN A 396 -15.40 -14.54 -17.56
CA ASN A 396 -16.00 -15.87 -17.72
C ASN A 396 -17.18 -15.92 -18.71
N ILE A 397 -17.88 -14.81 -18.92
CA ILE A 397 -18.99 -14.72 -19.90
C ILE A 397 -18.56 -14.04 -21.21
N GLY A 398 -17.26 -13.78 -21.38
CA GLY A 398 -16.67 -13.22 -22.58
C GLY A 398 -16.82 -11.70 -22.71
N LEU A 399 -17.00 -10.98 -21.61
CA LEU A 399 -17.01 -9.52 -21.52
C LEU A 399 -15.67 -9.02 -20.96
N THR A 400 -14.59 -9.19 -21.72
CA THR A 400 -13.21 -8.99 -21.23
C THR A 400 -12.71 -7.54 -21.26
N GLU A 401 -13.45 -6.65 -21.93
CA GLU A 401 -13.18 -5.21 -22.02
C GLU A 401 -13.96 -4.48 -20.92
N HIS A 402 -13.44 -4.51 -19.70
CA HIS A 402 -14.00 -3.80 -18.54
C HIS A 402 -12.96 -2.90 -17.87
N TYR A 403 -13.47 -1.81 -17.27
CA TYR A 403 -12.69 -0.79 -16.59
C TYR A 403 -13.17 -0.63 -15.15
N VAL A 404 -12.35 0.00 -14.31
CA VAL A 404 -12.64 0.24 -12.88
C VAL A 404 -12.63 1.74 -12.59
N PHE A 405 -13.70 2.21 -11.95
CA PHE A 405 -13.82 3.60 -11.54
C PHE A 405 -13.19 3.84 -10.16
N ILE A 406 -12.20 4.73 -10.10
CA ILE A 406 -11.56 5.15 -8.85
C ILE A 406 -12.15 6.49 -8.42
N ARG A 407 -12.95 6.47 -7.36
CA ARG A 407 -13.71 7.64 -6.86
C ARG A 407 -12.83 8.89 -6.66
N ASP A 408 -11.68 8.74 -6.00
CA ASP A 408 -10.85 9.89 -5.60
C ASP A 408 -9.91 10.39 -6.71
N ARG A 409 -9.91 9.72 -7.87
CA ARG A 409 -9.10 10.08 -9.03
C ARG A 409 -9.78 11.13 -9.89
N ARG A 410 -9.00 12.07 -10.43
CA ARG A 410 -9.45 12.94 -11.54
C ARG A 410 -9.21 12.24 -12.87
N TYR A 411 -10.28 12.05 -13.63
CA TYR A 411 -10.23 11.71 -15.04
C TYR A 411 -10.33 13.00 -15.85
N GLU A 412 -9.35 13.24 -16.72
CA GLU A 412 -9.45 14.30 -17.72
C GLU A 412 -10.53 13.89 -18.73
N CYS A 413 -11.50 14.76 -18.98
CA CYS A 413 -12.46 14.58 -20.06
C CYS A 413 -12.10 15.63 -21.10
N ASN A 414 -11.36 15.24 -22.15
CA ASN A 414 -11.21 16.08 -23.34
C ASN A 414 -12.57 16.36 -24.01
#